data_AF-A0A101XDB6-F1
#
_entry.id   AF-A0A101XDB6-F1
#
_cell.length_a   1.000
_cell.length_b   1.000
_cell.length_c   1.000
_cell.angle_alpha   90.00
_cell.angle_beta   90.00
_cell.angle_gamma   90.00
#
_symmetry.space_group_name_H-M   'P 1'
#
loop_
_entity.id
_entity.type
_entity.pdbx_description
1 polymer ?
#
loop_
_entity_poly.entity_id
_entity_poly.type
_entity_poly.pdbx_seq_one_letter_code
_entity_poly.pdbx_strand_id
1 'polypeptide(L)'
;MGKYAFVILSNPEDLSEAIRAAHALHYAVQLKRAGHDVVVYFDGLGSRVPIVDSPYKGLRPAYEVAQREGVIYGVCGYCASPPHLNIRDKLTALKIRLIGDEEHHEDLSKFINNGYQILVF
;
A
#
# COMPACT_ATOMS: atom_id res chain seq x y z
N MET A 1 0.70 -2.00 23.09
CA MET A 1 1.04 -2.15 21.65
C MET A 1 -0.23 -2.08 20.85
N GLY A 2 -0.25 -1.36 19.73
CA GLY A 2 -1.43 -1.22 18.85
C GLY A 2 -1.21 -1.93 17.51
N LYS A 3 -2.30 -2.22 16.79
CA LYS A 3 -2.29 -2.81 15.45
C LYS A 3 -2.92 -1.82 14.46
N TYR A 4 -2.20 -1.43 13.41
CA TYR A 4 -2.67 -0.45 12.42
C TYR A 4 -2.51 -0.93 10.98
N ALA A 5 -3.59 -0.86 10.21
CA ALA A 5 -3.59 -1.13 8.78
C ALA A 5 -3.78 0.18 8.01
N PHE A 6 -2.74 0.58 7.29
CA PHE A 6 -2.78 1.70 6.36
C PHE A 6 -3.24 1.19 5.00
N VAL A 7 -4.43 1.57 4.60
CA VAL A 7 -4.99 1.24 3.28
C VAL A 7 -4.85 2.47 2.40
N ILE A 8 -4.00 2.38 1.38
CA ILE A 8 -3.69 3.49 0.49
C ILE A 8 -4.40 3.26 -0.84
N LEU A 9 -5.41 4.07 -1.14
CA LEU A 9 -6.13 4.15 -2.40
C LEU A 9 -5.67 5.35 -3.26
N SER A 10 -4.94 6.30 -2.66
CA SER A 10 -4.50 7.54 -3.30
C SER A 10 -3.77 7.30 -4.62
N ASN A 11 -4.14 8.04 -5.67
CA ASN A 11 -3.48 7.94 -6.98
C ASN A 11 -2.07 8.57 -6.95
N PRO A 12 -0.99 7.79 -7.12
CA PRO A 12 0.38 8.33 -7.02
C PRO A 12 0.80 9.25 -8.18
N GLU A 13 -0.02 9.37 -9.23
CA GLU A 13 0.23 10.26 -10.38
C GLU A 13 -0.38 11.66 -10.19
N ASP A 14 -1.31 11.84 -9.25
CA ASP A 14 -1.78 13.16 -8.84
C ASP A 14 -0.88 13.72 -7.72
N LEU A 15 -0.51 15.00 -7.78
CA LEU A 15 0.43 15.60 -6.83
C LEU A 15 -0.10 15.57 -5.40
N SER A 16 -1.38 15.92 -5.20
CA SER A 16 -1.98 16.03 -3.87
C SER A 16 -2.15 14.64 -3.24
N GLU A 17 -2.60 13.67 -4.03
CA GLU A 17 -2.76 12.28 -3.63
C GLU A 17 -1.41 11.59 -3.38
N ALA A 18 -0.38 11.90 -4.17
CA ALA A 18 0.97 11.40 -3.92
C ALA A 18 1.59 11.91 -2.62
N ILE A 19 1.35 13.17 -2.26
CA ILE A 19 1.76 13.73 -0.96
C ILE A 19 1.02 13.00 0.17
N ARG A 20 -0.28 12.75 0.02
CA ARG A 20 -1.08 11.99 1.00
C ARG A 20 -0.55 10.57 1.18
N ALA A 21 -0.27 9.85 0.09
CA ALA A 21 0.31 8.51 0.13
C ALA A 21 1.69 8.51 0.82
N ALA A 22 2.54 9.50 0.54
CA ALA A 22 3.84 9.62 1.19
C ALA A 22 3.71 9.84 2.70
N HIS A 23 2.77 10.69 3.13
CA HIS A 23 2.50 10.90 4.56
C HIS A 23 1.96 9.63 5.24
N ALA A 24 1.07 8.89 4.59
CA ALA A 24 0.59 7.59 5.09
C ALA A 24 1.76 6.62 5.35
N LEU A 25 2.70 6.54 4.41
CA LEU A 25 3.91 5.71 4.55
C LEU A 25 4.82 6.19 5.69
N HIS A 26 5.00 7.51 5.84
CA HIS A 26 5.75 8.05 6.96
C HIS A 26 5.11 7.71 8.31
N TYR A 27 3.79 7.86 8.45
CA TYR A 27 3.09 7.51 9.69
C TYR A 27 3.18 6.02 9.99
N ALA A 28 3.02 5.16 8.99
CA ALA A 28 3.17 3.71 9.15
C ALA A 28 4.56 3.33 9.68
N VAL A 29 5.61 3.90 9.09
CA VAL A 29 7.00 3.67 9.53
C VAL A 29 7.24 4.17 10.96
N GLN A 30 6.73 5.35 11.33
CA GLN A 30 6.94 5.87 12.68
C GLN A 30 6.21 5.03 13.74
N LEU A 31 4.99 4.56 13.44
CA LEU A 31 4.27 3.63 14.33
C LEU A 31 5.00 2.30 14.46
N LYS A 32 5.55 1.75 13.37
CA LYS A 32 6.37 0.55 13.41
C LYS A 32 7.58 0.72 14.32
N ARG A 33 8.31 1.83 14.18
CA ARG A 33 9.48 2.16 15.01
C ARG A 33 9.13 2.39 16.48
N ALA A 34 7.93 2.88 16.77
CA ALA A 34 7.39 2.98 18.14
C ALA A 34 6.93 1.63 18.73
N GLY A 35 7.10 0.51 18.00
CA GLY A 35 6.82 -0.84 18.47
C GLY A 35 5.45 -1.38 18.08
N HIS A 36 4.63 -0.60 17.37
CA HIS A 36 3.31 -1.08 16.92
C HIS A 36 3.42 -2.12 15.80
N ASP A 37 2.41 -2.96 15.69
CA ASP A 37 2.22 -3.87 14.55
C ASP A 37 1.52 -3.09 13.44
N VAL A 38 2.20 -2.93 12.30
CA VAL A 38 1.78 -2.04 11.22
C VAL A 38 1.88 -2.76 9.89
N VAL A 39 0.80 -2.65 9.11
CA VAL A 39 0.73 -3.15 7.74
C VAL A 39 0.29 -2.04 6.80
N VAL A 40 0.91 -1.97 5.62
CA VAL A 40 0.53 -1.09 4.52
C VAL A 40 -0.01 -1.94 3.38
N TYR A 41 -1.26 -1.72 3.01
CA TYR A 41 -1.94 -2.37 1.92
C TYR A 41 -2.28 -1.35 0.84
N PHE A 42 -1.82 -1.59 -0.39
CA PHE A 42 -2.15 -0.75 -1.53
C PHE A 42 -3.36 -1.34 -2.25
N ASP A 43 -4.41 -0.54 -2.36
CA ASP A 43 -5.66 -0.89 -3.01
C ASP A 43 -6.02 0.19 -4.04
N GLY A 44 -6.99 -0.07 -4.91
CA GLY A 44 -7.42 0.87 -5.95
C GLY A 44 -6.25 1.42 -6.75
N LEU A 45 -6.23 2.74 -6.97
CA LEU A 45 -5.15 3.43 -7.69
C LEU A 45 -3.82 3.46 -6.89
N GLY A 46 -3.88 3.33 -5.56
CA GLY A 46 -2.71 3.17 -4.71
C GLY A 46 -1.87 1.94 -5.07
N SER A 47 -2.46 0.93 -5.73
CA SER A 47 -1.75 -0.22 -6.30
C SER A 47 -0.62 0.16 -7.27
N ARG A 48 -0.65 1.37 -7.82
CA ARG A 48 0.39 1.90 -8.71
C ARG A 48 1.60 2.50 -7.98
N VAL A 49 1.51 2.78 -6.67
CA VAL A 49 2.57 3.42 -5.86
C VAL A 49 3.93 2.74 -6.04
N PRO A 50 4.05 1.39 -6.06
CA PRO A 50 5.35 0.75 -6.19
C PRO A 50 6.03 0.96 -7.56
N ILE A 51 5.27 1.22 -8.62
CA ILE A 51 5.72 1.10 -10.02
C ILE A 51 5.79 2.42 -10.78
N VAL A 52 5.17 3.49 -10.30
CA VAL A 52 5.16 4.78 -11.03
C VAL A 52 6.30 5.71 -10.60
N ASP A 53 6.68 6.63 -11.50
CA ASP A 53 7.40 7.85 -11.12
C ASP A 53 6.36 8.94 -10.81
N SER A 54 6.30 9.34 -9.56
CA SER A 54 5.31 10.31 -9.08
C SER A 54 5.77 11.75 -9.36
N PRO A 55 4.84 12.70 -9.60
CA PRO A 55 5.18 14.12 -9.59
C PRO A 55 5.74 14.58 -8.23
N TYR A 56 5.37 13.89 -7.13
CA TYR A 56 5.95 14.17 -5.82
C TYR A 56 7.21 13.34 -5.58
N LYS A 57 8.38 13.99 -5.59
CA LYS A 57 9.68 13.33 -5.40
C LYS A 57 9.89 12.69 -4.02
N GLY A 58 9.05 13.03 -3.03
CA GLY A 58 9.08 12.39 -1.71
C GLY A 58 8.42 11.01 -1.65
N LEU A 59 7.58 10.64 -2.62
CA LEU A 59 6.84 9.37 -2.56
C LEU A 59 7.77 8.14 -2.69
N ARG A 60 8.70 8.17 -3.64
CA ARG A 60 9.64 7.06 -3.87
C ARG A 60 10.52 6.79 -2.64
N PRO A 61 11.19 7.78 -2.02
CA PRO A 61 11.91 7.59 -0.77
C PRO A 61 11.04 7.06 0.38
N ALA A 62 9.79 7.56 0.52
CA ALA A 62 8.87 7.08 1.55
C ALA A 62 8.52 5.60 1.36
N TYR A 63 8.26 5.19 0.12
CA TYR A 63 8.00 3.79 -0.23
C TYR A 63 9.20 2.88 0.07
N GLU A 64 10.41 3.29 -0.31
CA GLU A 64 11.64 2.52 -0.07
C GLU A 64 11.93 2.35 1.42
N VAL A 65 11.70 3.38 2.23
CA VAL A 65 11.81 3.27 3.70
C VAL A 65 10.77 2.29 4.23
N ALA A 66 9.51 2.41 3.83
CA ALA A 66 8.44 1.51 4.25
C ALA A 66 8.72 0.04 3.86
N GLN A 67 9.30 -0.18 2.69
CA GLN A 67 9.73 -1.51 2.24
C GLN A 67 10.85 -2.06 3.14
N ARG A 68 11.90 -1.27 3.43
CA ARG A 68 13.01 -1.70 4.31
C ARG A 68 12.58 -1.97 5.75
N GLU A 69 11.62 -1.21 6.27
CA GLU A 69 11.05 -1.37 7.62
C GLU A 69 10.07 -2.56 7.70
N GLY A 70 9.81 -3.24 6.57
CA GLY A 70 8.99 -4.44 6.52
C GLY A 70 7.52 -4.18 6.82
N VAL A 71 7.00 -2.97 6.59
CA VAL A 71 5.58 -2.65 6.82
C VAL A 71 4.70 -2.90 5.60
N ILE A 72 5.26 -3.09 4.40
CA ILE A 72 4.48 -3.35 3.19
C ILE A 72 3.88 -4.77 3.24
N TYR A 73 2.57 -4.85 3.38
CA TYR A 73 1.84 -6.11 3.39
C TYR A 73 1.62 -6.67 1.97
N GLY A 74 1.31 -5.80 1.02
CA GLY A 74 1.12 -6.17 -0.38
C GLY A 74 0.24 -5.18 -1.15
N VAL A 75 -0.07 -5.58 -2.38
CA VAL A 75 -0.93 -4.85 -3.32
C VAL A 75 -2.15 -5.70 -3.64
N CYS A 76 -3.30 -5.06 -3.84
CA CYS A 76 -4.53 -5.71 -4.27
C CYS A 76 -4.35 -6.44 -5.60
N GLY A 77 -4.52 -7.77 -5.58
CA GLY A 77 -4.40 -8.66 -6.73
C GLY A 77 -5.53 -8.47 -7.74
N TYR A 78 -6.73 -8.20 -7.26
CA TYR A 78 -7.89 -7.85 -8.09
C TYR A 78 -7.64 -6.53 -8.84
N CYS A 79 -7.23 -5.46 -8.15
CA CYS A 79 -6.92 -4.19 -8.82
C CYS A 79 -5.74 -4.32 -9.79
N ALA A 80 -4.75 -5.15 -9.47
CA ALA A 80 -3.59 -5.35 -10.34
C ALA A 80 -3.90 -6.16 -11.62
N SER A 81 -5.00 -6.92 -11.63
CA SER A 81 -5.35 -7.83 -12.72
C SER A 81 -5.55 -7.11 -14.07
N PRO A 82 -5.41 -7.84 -15.20
CA PRO A 82 -5.54 -7.26 -16.54
C PRO A 82 -6.86 -6.50 -16.81
N PRO A 83 -8.04 -6.95 -16.34
CA PRO A 83 -9.29 -6.21 -16.54
C PRO A 83 -9.37 -4.87 -15.79
N HIS A 84 -8.48 -4.63 -14.82
CA HIS A 84 -8.51 -3.46 -13.95
C HIS A 84 -7.37 -2.48 -14.29
N LEU A 85 -6.25 -2.55 -13.58
CA LEU A 85 -5.11 -1.66 -13.83
C LEU A 85 -4.08 -2.27 -14.78
N ASN A 86 -4.14 -3.58 -15.02
CA ASN A 86 -3.19 -4.31 -15.86
C ASN A 86 -1.72 -4.06 -15.46
N ILE A 87 -1.42 -4.26 -14.17
CA ILE A 87 -0.08 -4.04 -13.59
C ILE A 87 0.49 -5.27 -12.87
N ARG A 88 -0.23 -6.40 -12.90
CA ARG A 88 0.17 -7.66 -12.26
C ARG A 88 1.61 -8.06 -12.59
N ASP A 89 1.98 -8.02 -13.86
CA ASP A 89 3.31 -8.43 -14.33
C ASP A 89 4.41 -7.51 -13.81
N LYS A 90 4.14 -6.19 -13.80
CA LYS A 90 5.08 -5.19 -13.26
C LYS A 90 5.34 -5.41 -11.77
N LEU A 91 4.28 -5.67 -11.00
CA LEU A 91 4.38 -5.94 -9.56
C LEU A 91 5.10 -7.27 -9.28
N THR A 92 4.83 -8.29 -10.10
CA THR A 92 5.46 -9.61 -9.99
C THR A 92 6.96 -9.53 -10.30
N ALA A 93 7.36 -8.75 -11.32
CA ALA A 93 8.78 -8.52 -11.64
C ALA A 93 9.54 -7.85 -10.48
N LEU A 94 8.86 -7.03 -9.67
CA LEU A 94 9.39 -6.42 -8.46
C LEU A 94 9.27 -7.30 -7.22
N LYS A 95 8.78 -8.54 -7.36
CA LYS A 95 8.53 -9.49 -6.26
C LYS A 95 7.59 -8.92 -5.17
N ILE A 96 6.66 -8.06 -5.56
CA ILE A 96 5.67 -7.50 -4.65
C ILE A 96 4.58 -8.54 -4.41
N ARG A 97 4.24 -8.75 -3.14
CA ARG A 97 3.16 -9.65 -2.76
C ARG A 97 1.81 -9.11 -3.26
N LEU A 98 1.10 -9.93 -4.03
CA LEU A 98 -0.28 -9.70 -4.42
C LEU A 98 -1.22 -10.36 -3.41
N ILE A 99 -2.29 -9.66 -3.06
CA ILE A 99 -3.29 -10.08 -2.08
C ILE A 99 -4.62 -10.28 -2.80
N GLY A 100 -5.16 -11.49 -2.77
CA GLY A 100 -6.26 -11.88 -3.65
C GLY A 100 -5.79 -12.12 -5.09
N ASP A 101 -6.73 -12.16 -6.03
CA ASP A 101 -6.50 -12.45 -7.44
C ASP A 101 -7.56 -11.77 -8.32
N GLU A 102 -7.64 -12.15 -9.59
CA GLU A 102 -8.57 -11.55 -10.55
C GLU A 102 -10.05 -11.76 -10.20
N GLU A 103 -10.38 -12.82 -9.46
CA GLU A 103 -11.76 -13.14 -9.05
C GLU A 103 -12.03 -12.73 -7.59
N HIS A 104 -10.99 -12.41 -6.83
CA HIS A 104 -11.10 -12.17 -5.40
C HIS A 104 -10.49 -10.83 -4.97
N HIS A 105 -11.35 -9.83 -4.75
CA HIS A 105 -10.99 -8.58 -4.05
C HIS A 105 -11.02 -8.81 -2.54
N GLU A 106 -9.88 -8.64 -1.89
CA GLU A 106 -9.75 -8.80 -0.44
C GLU A 106 -10.21 -7.53 0.26
N ASP A 107 -11.35 -7.64 0.94
CA ASP A 107 -11.95 -6.53 1.68
C ASP A 107 -11.23 -6.25 3.01
N LEU A 108 -11.71 -5.21 3.70
CA LEU A 108 -11.14 -4.73 4.95
C LEU A 108 -11.38 -5.66 6.15
N SER A 109 -12.31 -6.62 6.05
CA SER A 109 -12.59 -7.59 7.11
C SER A 109 -11.35 -8.39 7.46
N LYS A 110 -10.46 -8.64 6.50
CA LYS A 110 -9.16 -9.29 6.72
C LYS A 110 -8.31 -8.59 7.78
N PHE A 111 -8.32 -7.26 7.83
CA PHE A 111 -7.58 -6.51 8.83
C PHE A 111 -8.36 -6.39 10.14
N ILE A 112 -9.68 -6.13 10.05
CA ILE A 112 -10.56 -5.99 11.22
C ILE A 112 -10.57 -7.28 12.06
N ASN A 113 -10.74 -8.44 11.41
CA ASN A 113 -10.79 -9.74 12.06
C ASN A 113 -9.45 -10.10 12.73
N ASN A 114 -8.34 -9.46 12.33
CA ASN A 114 -7.02 -9.61 12.93
C ASN A 114 -6.69 -8.52 13.97
N GLY A 115 -7.67 -7.68 14.33
CA GLY A 115 -7.56 -6.67 15.38
C GLY A 115 -6.88 -5.38 14.96
N TYR A 116 -6.76 -5.11 13.66
CA TYR A 116 -6.17 -3.87 13.16
C TYR A 116 -7.18 -2.72 13.18
N GLN A 117 -6.75 -1.56 13.68
CA GLN A 117 -7.40 -0.29 13.38
C GLN A 117 -7.04 0.11 11.95
N ILE A 118 -8.06 0.43 11.14
CA ILE A 118 -7.87 0.80 9.74
C ILE A 118 -7.77 2.32 9.60
N LEU A 119 -6.77 2.76 8.84
CA LEU A 119 -6.57 4.14 8.43
C LEU A 119 -6.54 4.17 6.89
N VAL A 120 -7.44 4.93 6.28
CA VAL A 120 -7.65 4.94 4.83
C VAL A 120 -7.16 6.27 4.25
N PHE A 121 -6.39 6.21 3.17
CA PHE A 121 -5.73 7.36 2.52
C PHE A 121 -5.98 7.39 1.01
#